data_AF-A0A225VNI7-F1
#
_entry.id   AF-A0A225VNI7-F1
#
_cell.length_a   1.000
_cell.length_b   1.000
_cell.length_c   1.000
_cell.angle_alpha   90.00
_cell.angle_beta   90.00
_cell.angle_gamma   90.00
#
_symmetry.space_group_name_H-M   'P 1'
#
loop_
_entity.id
_entity.type
_entity.pdbx_description
1 polymer ?
#
loop_
_entity_poly.entity_id
_entity_poly.type
_entity_poly.pdbx_seq_one_letter_code
_entity_poly.pdbx_strand_id
1 'polypeptide(L)'
;MVARVWIQKLRALLHNLDEGVFGRILARIYVVEFQKRGLPHAHSFIIVADKAKPRTGDLINKLVSCEIPDEVQNMEIYETVMNCMMHGPCGNQHPNCVCMIDGKCSKGYPKPLVEVTLANVDGYAEVQRCRRPPGELKFKNREYDNATANQWVVPYNPTFITVVKYMYQYVYKGSDKAMFTIESVENERECACIRLLDYVVQGKSHSVVLLPVHLKGRHMVLFRVDEDPEEVLERTNHSMLTRFFELCASDDPVNQIAKTMLYQDIPKKFTWKNGRWVRLQKFQLSICRMNDVSPRDMERFYLRVMLCNRRGPTSFEDLRTVSGIEYPSYLDAVKAAGHLENDGEWIACMEEAKEYKMPYQLRQLFATLLAYSMPTDVRGMWNQFYTDLSEDYAHTFRDMSEPHKSKTVLDSDLAQVVHTEAQLNNEQRAIYNQIIGTVNQPEQGKKKFFIDGPGGTGKSTLHRNILAKVRLESKIAIDVASSGIASFLLMGSRTAHSTSTIPLKLNEFST
;
A
#
# COMPACT_ATOMS: atom_id res chain seq x y z
N MET A 1 26.84 14.43 -11.81
CA MET A 1 27.08 15.03 -10.48
C MET A 1 25.81 15.02 -9.63
N VAL A 2 24.70 15.58 -10.14
CA VAL A 2 23.39 15.65 -9.49
C VAL A 2 22.89 14.30 -8.94
N ALA A 3 22.87 13.24 -9.75
CA ALA A 3 22.46 11.90 -9.31
C ALA A 3 23.29 11.35 -8.14
N ARG A 4 24.61 11.62 -8.10
CA ARG A 4 25.49 11.18 -7.01
C ARG A 4 25.18 11.91 -5.71
N VAL A 5 25.01 13.24 -5.78
CA VAL A 5 24.65 14.07 -4.62
C VAL A 5 23.28 13.65 -4.08
N TRP A 6 22.32 13.42 -4.97
CA TRP A 6 20.99 12.96 -4.57
C TRP A 6 21.02 11.60 -3.86
N ILE A 7 21.76 10.62 -4.40
CA ILE A 7 21.94 9.31 -3.77
C ILE A 7 22.64 9.44 -2.40
N GLN A 8 23.63 10.33 -2.26
CA GLN A 8 24.26 10.59 -0.96
C GLN A 8 23.27 11.18 0.04
N LYS A 9 22.42 12.13 -0.39
CA LYS A 9 21.34 12.69 0.46
C LYS A 9 20.33 11.62 0.86
N LEU A 10 19.94 10.73 -0.06
CA LEU A 10 19.06 9.60 0.27
C LEU A 10 19.73 8.67 1.29
N ARG A 11 21.00 8.31 1.11
CA ARG A 11 21.73 7.47 2.07
C ARG A 11 21.84 8.13 3.45
N ALA A 12 22.13 9.43 3.51
CA ALA A 12 22.16 10.19 4.76
C ALA A 12 20.79 10.21 5.45
N LEU A 13 19.70 10.43 4.69
CA LEU A 13 18.34 10.33 5.22
C LEU A 13 18.07 8.93 5.80
N LEU A 14 18.39 7.87 5.05
CA LEU A 14 18.19 6.49 5.50
C LEU A 14 19.03 6.16 6.75
N HIS A 15 20.23 6.72 6.86
CA HIS A 15 21.08 6.59 8.05
C HIS A 15 20.45 7.27 9.27
N ASN A 16 20.00 8.52 9.14
CA ASN A 16 19.35 9.26 10.24
C ASN A 16 18.06 8.56 10.70
N LEU A 17 17.34 7.94 9.77
CA LEU A 17 16.21 7.07 10.09
C LEU A 17 16.65 5.87 10.95
N ASP A 18 17.72 5.18 10.56
CA ASP A 18 18.25 4.04 11.31
C ASP A 18 18.80 4.45 12.69
N GLU A 19 19.30 5.67 12.85
CA GLU A 19 19.69 6.27 14.15
C GLU A 19 18.51 6.65 15.05
N GLY A 20 17.28 6.53 14.54
CA GLY A 20 16.07 6.70 15.34
C GLY A 20 15.59 8.13 15.46
N VAL A 21 15.80 8.96 14.44
CA VAL A 21 15.27 10.34 14.38
C VAL A 21 13.74 10.42 14.59
N PHE A 22 13.01 9.37 14.22
CA PHE A 22 11.56 9.22 14.45
C PHE A 22 11.24 8.19 15.53
N GLY A 23 12.18 7.93 16.43
CA GLY A 23 12.14 6.82 17.37
C GLY A 23 12.53 5.49 16.73
N ARG A 24 12.29 4.39 17.45
CA ARG A 24 12.68 3.04 17.00
C ARG A 24 11.90 2.64 15.75
N ILE A 25 12.60 2.54 14.62
CA ILE A 25 12.04 2.02 13.37
C ILE A 25 11.99 0.50 13.42
N LEU A 26 10.81 -0.07 13.16
CA LEU A 26 10.59 -1.51 13.02
C LEU A 26 10.84 -1.98 11.59
N ALA A 27 10.47 -1.19 10.58
CA ALA A 27 10.75 -1.49 9.19
C ALA A 27 10.78 -0.22 8.34
N ARG A 28 11.51 -0.25 7.22
CA ARG A 28 11.45 0.80 6.20
C ARG A 28 11.57 0.20 4.82
N ILE A 29 10.87 0.80 3.86
CA ILE A 29 10.93 0.49 2.44
C ILE A 29 11.07 1.83 1.71
N TYR A 30 11.87 1.89 0.65
CA TYR A 30 11.89 3.03 -0.25
C TYR A 30 11.94 2.59 -1.70
N VAL A 31 11.34 3.40 -2.57
CA VAL A 31 11.39 3.28 -4.03
C VAL A 31 11.75 4.63 -4.61
N VAL A 32 12.72 4.65 -5.51
CA VAL A 32 13.14 5.82 -6.27
C VAL A 32 12.39 5.82 -7.59
N GLU A 33 11.63 6.88 -7.82
CA GLU A 33 10.90 7.11 -9.06
C GLU A 33 11.49 8.30 -9.82
N PHE A 34 11.25 8.31 -11.12
CA PHE A 34 11.69 9.36 -12.04
C PHE A 34 10.44 9.94 -12.70
N GLN A 35 9.91 11.03 -12.18
CA GLN A 35 8.84 11.75 -12.85
C GLN A 35 9.42 12.56 -14.02
N LYS A 36 8.76 12.51 -15.18
CA LYS A 36 9.18 13.19 -16.44
C LYS A 36 9.36 14.73 -16.34
N ARG A 37 9.20 15.33 -15.15
CA ARG A 37 9.26 16.78 -14.91
C ARG A 37 10.34 17.20 -13.89
N GLY A 38 11.26 16.33 -13.47
CA GLY A 38 12.33 16.77 -12.55
C GLY A 38 13.27 15.70 -12.03
N LEU A 39 14.04 16.11 -11.02
CA LEU A 39 15.00 15.32 -10.26
C LEU A 39 14.37 14.03 -9.68
N PRO A 40 15.17 12.98 -9.43
CA PRO A 40 14.68 11.76 -8.78
C PRO A 40 13.97 12.06 -7.46
N HIS A 41 12.92 11.30 -7.16
CA HIS A 41 12.20 11.40 -5.89
C HIS A 41 12.07 10.03 -5.24
N ALA A 42 12.18 9.98 -3.92
CA ALA A 42 12.07 8.75 -3.15
C ALA A 42 10.71 8.72 -2.42
N HIS A 43 9.97 7.65 -2.64
CA HIS A 43 8.83 7.28 -1.81
C HIS A 43 9.33 6.35 -0.71
N SER A 44 9.33 6.84 0.54
CA SER A 44 9.77 6.07 1.71
C SER A 44 8.57 5.75 2.61
N PHE A 45 8.43 4.48 2.97
CA PHE A 45 7.47 4.00 3.95
C PHE A 45 8.21 3.52 5.19
N ILE A 46 7.79 4.00 6.35
CA ILE A 46 8.47 3.74 7.63
C ILE A 46 7.44 3.22 8.62
N ILE A 47 7.74 2.08 9.22
CA ILE A 47 6.97 1.50 10.33
C ILE A 47 7.75 1.79 11.60
N VAL A 48 7.21 2.63 12.46
CA VAL A 48 7.78 2.96 13.77
C VAL A 48 7.18 2.07 14.86
N ALA A 49 7.95 1.82 15.93
CA ALA A 49 7.49 1.09 17.09
C ALA A 49 6.27 1.76 17.73
N ASP A 50 5.41 1.00 18.40
CA ASP A 50 4.11 1.51 18.87
C ASP A 50 4.23 2.77 19.75
N LYS A 51 5.24 2.80 20.62
CA LYS A 51 5.56 3.96 21.48
C LYS A 51 5.98 5.22 20.71
N ALA A 52 6.46 5.08 19.48
CA ALA A 52 6.90 6.16 18.62
C ALA A 52 5.83 6.55 17.57
N LYS A 53 4.68 5.87 17.52
CA LYS A 53 3.60 6.22 16.61
C LYS A 53 3.01 7.59 17.01
N PRO A 54 2.79 8.51 16.06
CA PRO A 54 2.30 9.86 16.35
C PRO A 54 0.79 9.87 16.63
N ARG A 55 0.41 9.32 17.79
CA ARG A 55 -0.99 9.24 18.25
C ARG A 55 -1.42 10.42 19.13
N THR A 56 -0.47 11.22 19.58
CA THR A 56 -0.72 12.40 20.43
C THR A 56 -0.29 13.67 19.71
N GLY A 57 -0.90 14.80 20.05
CA GLY A 57 -0.55 16.10 19.50
C GLY A 57 0.95 16.40 19.61
N ASP A 58 1.55 16.13 20.77
CA ASP A 58 2.99 16.33 21.00
C ASP A 58 3.88 15.50 20.07
N LEU A 59 3.52 14.24 19.82
CA LEU A 59 4.28 13.38 18.91
C LEU A 59 4.07 13.81 17.45
N ILE A 60 2.87 14.27 17.09
CA ILE A 60 2.57 14.80 15.76
C ILE A 60 3.38 16.09 15.53
N ASN A 61 3.42 17.00 16.49
CA ASN A 61 4.14 18.28 16.41
C ASN A 61 5.66 18.10 16.24
N LYS A 62 6.23 17.02 16.78
CA LYS A 62 7.64 16.65 16.52
C LYS A 62 7.90 16.23 15.08
N LEU A 63 6.89 15.72 14.38
CA LEU A 63 7.03 15.18 13.02
C LEU A 63 6.53 16.13 11.94
N VAL A 64 5.54 16.97 12.25
CA VAL A 64 4.86 17.81 11.27
C VAL A 64 4.62 19.18 11.89
N SER A 65 5.06 20.22 11.19
CA SER A 65 4.77 21.61 11.49
C SER A 65 3.95 22.23 10.36
N CYS A 66 3.06 23.15 10.73
CA CYS A 66 2.36 24.05 9.83
C CYS A 66 2.64 25.52 10.19
N GLU A 67 3.74 25.78 10.88
CA GLU A 67 4.12 27.11 11.34
C GLU A 67 5.30 27.65 10.55
N ILE A 68 5.34 28.97 10.36
CA ILE A 68 6.51 29.64 9.79
C ILE A 68 7.58 29.71 10.89
N PRO A 69 8.78 29.15 10.67
CA PRO A 69 9.87 29.19 11.66
C PRO A 69 10.27 30.62 12.02
N ASP A 70 10.95 30.77 13.15
CA ASP A 70 11.59 32.04 13.51
C ASP A 70 12.78 32.31 12.57
N GLU A 71 12.80 33.51 11.97
CA GLU A 71 13.80 33.93 10.99
C GLU A 71 15.20 34.04 11.59
N VAL A 72 15.29 34.43 12.87
CA VAL A 72 16.58 34.64 13.56
C VAL A 72 17.13 33.32 14.08
N GLN A 73 16.28 32.50 14.70
CA GLN A 73 16.71 31.23 15.30
C GLN A 73 16.96 30.14 14.26
N ASN A 74 16.20 30.11 13.17
CA ASN A 74 16.23 29.01 12.19
C ASN A 74 16.16 29.53 10.75
N MET A 75 17.08 30.43 10.37
CA MET A 75 17.11 31.08 9.06
C MET A 75 17.01 30.11 7.88
N GLU A 76 17.73 28.99 7.89
CA GLU A 76 17.71 28.01 6.78
C GLU A 76 16.33 27.34 6.61
N ILE A 77 15.68 26.96 7.72
CA ILE A 77 14.35 26.37 7.70
C ILE A 77 13.32 27.43 7.33
N TYR A 78 13.44 28.65 7.87
CA TYR A 78 12.60 29.79 7.54
C TYR A 78 12.62 30.08 6.04
N GLU A 79 13.80 30.26 5.46
CA GLU A 79 13.95 30.48 4.01
C GLU A 79 13.36 29.33 3.21
N THR A 80 13.60 28.08 3.62
CA THR A 80 13.07 26.92 2.89
C THR A 80 11.54 26.87 2.97
N VAL A 81 10.95 27.13 4.15
CA VAL A 81 9.49 27.15 4.33
C VAL A 81 8.88 28.28 3.50
N MET A 82 9.43 29.49 3.58
CA MET A 82 8.93 30.65 2.84
C MET A 82 9.05 30.49 1.32
N ASN A 83 10.08 29.77 0.84
CA ASN A 83 10.28 29.49 -0.58
C ASN A 83 9.43 28.33 -1.10
N CYS A 84 9.33 27.24 -0.33
CA CYS A 84 8.89 25.94 -0.86
C CYS A 84 7.62 25.41 -0.18
N MET A 85 7.29 25.87 1.03
CA MET A 85 6.17 25.36 1.84
C MET A 85 5.07 26.39 2.07
N MET A 86 5.03 27.47 1.28
CA MET A 86 3.92 28.43 1.29
C MET A 86 2.99 28.21 0.09
N HIS A 87 1.73 27.85 0.37
CA HIS A 87 0.72 27.61 -0.66
C HIS A 87 0.25 28.92 -1.33
N GLY A 88 -0.08 29.91 -0.52
CA GLY A 88 -0.72 31.15 -0.95
C GLY A 88 0.19 32.38 -0.96
N PRO A 89 -0.40 33.58 -0.91
CA PRO A 89 -1.85 33.81 -0.80
C PRO A 89 -2.58 33.46 -2.11
N CYS A 90 -3.76 32.85 -2.00
CA CYS A 90 -4.68 32.58 -3.13
C CYS A 90 -6.12 32.92 -2.71
N GLY A 91 -7.11 32.75 -3.58
CA GLY A 91 -8.51 33.10 -3.26
C GLY A 91 -8.89 34.46 -3.85
N ASN A 92 -9.76 35.20 -3.17
CA ASN A 92 -10.28 36.48 -3.69
C ASN A 92 -9.19 37.52 -3.98
N GLN A 93 -8.08 37.49 -3.22
CA GLN A 93 -6.94 38.38 -3.44
C GLN A 93 -6.13 38.00 -4.69
N HIS A 94 -6.10 36.71 -5.04
CA HIS A 94 -5.38 36.18 -6.21
C HIS A 94 -6.20 35.10 -6.92
N PRO A 95 -7.27 35.48 -7.65
CA PRO A 95 -8.19 34.53 -8.25
C PRO A 95 -7.57 33.75 -9.41
N ASN A 96 -6.47 34.27 -9.99
CA ASN A 96 -5.77 33.68 -11.14
C ASN A 96 -4.72 32.62 -10.75
N CYS A 97 -4.58 32.29 -9.46
CA CYS A 97 -3.67 31.22 -9.04
C CYS A 97 -4.09 29.87 -9.60
N VAL A 98 -3.11 29.04 -10.02
CA VAL A 98 -3.35 27.71 -10.63
C VAL A 98 -4.13 26.76 -9.72
N CYS A 99 -4.12 26.98 -8.40
CA CYS A 99 -4.88 26.17 -7.45
C CYS A 99 -6.38 26.52 -7.40
N MET A 100 -6.80 27.64 -7.97
CA MET A 100 -8.19 28.12 -7.94
C MET A 100 -9.04 27.36 -8.95
N ILE A 101 -10.11 26.73 -8.46
CA ILE A 101 -11.11 26.01 -9.24
C ILE A 101 -12.47 26.48 -8.72
N ASP A 102 -13.30 27.03 -9.61
CA ASP A 102 -14.65 27.52 -9.29
C ASP A 102 -14.68 28.54 -8.14
N GLY A 103 -13.74 29.48 -8.15
CA GLY A 103 -13.63 30.52 -7.13
C GLY A 103 -13.15 30.02 -5.75
N LYS A 104 -12.80 28.74 -5.61
CA LYS A 104 -12.27 28.15 -4.37
C LYS A 104 -10.90 27.53 -4.61
N CYS A 105 -10.05 27.53 -3.58
CA CYS A 105 -8.80 26.80 -3.65
C CYS A 105 -9.09 25.29 -3.64
N SER A 106 -8.63 24.58 -4.68
CA SER A 106 -8.75 23.11 -4.79
C SER A 106 -8.04 22.32 -3.68
N LYS A 107 -7.16 22.99 -2.91
CA LYS A 107 -6.46 22.42 -1.74
C LYS A 107 -7.07 22.86 -0.41
N GLY A 108 -8.13 23.67 -0.45
CA GLY A 108 -8.84 24.18 0.71
C GLY A 108 -8.01 25.10 1.58
N TYR A 109 -7.24 26.01 0.94
CA TYR A 109 -6.55 27.11 1.61
C TYR A 109 -7.38 28.41 1.53
N PRO A 110 -7.25 29.34 2.49
CA PRO A 110 -6.44 29.22 3.72
C PRO A 110 -6.99 28.15 4.68
N LYS A 111 -6.10 27.48 5.42
CA LYS A 111 -6.50 26.51 6.46
C LYS A 111 -6.94 27.23 7.73
N PRO A 112 -7.83 26.64 8.56
CA PRO A 112 -8.18 27.24 9.85
C PRO A 112 -6.94 27.41 10.74
N LEU A 113 -6.95 28.44 11.58
CA LEU A 113 -5.99 28.56 12.67
C LEU A 113 -6.44 27.62 13.80
N VAL A 114 -5.49 26.91 14.37
CA VAL A 114 -5.75 25.90 15.40
C VAL A 114 -4.63 26.01 16.43
N GLU A 115 -4.98 26.30 17.68
CA GLU A 115 -4.00 26.57 18.74
C GLU A 115 -3.39 25.30 19.34
N VAL A 116 -4.00 24.12 19.15
CA VAL A 116 -3.49 22.84 19.67
C VAL A 116 -3.72 21.74 18.64
N THR A 117 -2.72 20.88 18.43
CA THR A 117 -2.88 19.74 17.52
C THR A 117 -3.87 18.72 18.08
N LEU A 118 -4.91 18.44 17.31
CA LEU A 118 -5.91 17.43 17.63
C LEU A 118 -5.59 16.14 16.87
N ALA A 119 -5.34 15.08 17.62
CA ALA A 119 -5.14 13.75 17.04
C ALA A 119 -6.49 13.15 16.65
N ASN A 120 -6.53 12.52 15.47
CA ASN A 120 -7.61 11.63 15.05
C ASN A 120 -9.01 12.29 14.89
N VAL A 121 -9.05 13.48 14.30
CA VAL A 121 -10.27 14.09 13.75
C VAL A 121 -10.62 13.36 12.44
N ASP A 122 -11.64 12.51 12.46
CA ASP A 122 -12.09 11.68 11.32
C ASP A 122 -10.98 10.82 10.69
N GLY A 123 -10.08 10.28 11.50
CA GLY A 123 -8.94 9.47 11.02
C GLY A 123 -7.71 10.28 10.59
N TYR A 124 -7.76 11.61 10.70
CA TYR A 124 -6.64 12.51 10.36
C TYR A 124 -6.22 13.38 11.56
N ALA A 125 -4.98 13.84 11.56
CA ALA A 125 -4.53 14.82 12.54
C ALA A 125 -4.78 16.25 12.03
N GLU A 126 -5.40 17.08 12.87
CA GLU A 126 -5.47 18.51 12.63
C GLU A 126 -4.28 19.18 13.32
N VAL A 127 -3.27 19.52 12.52
CA VAL A 127 -2.00 20.07 13.00
C VAL A 127 -2.15 21.55 13.34
N GLN A 128 -1.61 21.93 14.49
CA GLN A 128 -1.54 23.29 15.01
C GLN A 128 -1.03 24.31 13.98
N ARG A 129 -1.71 25.45 13.94
CA ARG A 129 -1.45 26.64 13.14
C ARG A 129 -1.72 27.84 14.03
N CYS A 130 -0.78 28.20 14.90
CA CYS A 130 -0.98 29.30 15.84
C CYS A 130 -1.09 30.65 15.15
N ARG A 131 -1.80 31.57 15.81
CA ARG A 131 -1.78 32.98 15.42
C ARG A 131 -0.40 33.59 15.70
N ARG A 132 0.12 34.38 14.75
CA ARG A 132 1.38 35.13 14.97
C ARG A 132 1.09 36.55 15.48
N PRO A 133 2.11 37.31 15.93
CA PRO A 133 1.95 38.72 16.26
C PRO A 133 1.37 39.52 15.08
N PRO A 134 0.53 40.54 15.34
CA PRO A 134 -0.03 41.38 14.29
C PRO A 134 1.08 42.11 13.52
N GLY A 135 0.89 42.31 12.22
CA GLY A 135 1.84 43.00 11.36
C GLY A 135 1.75 42.52 9.91
N GLU A 136 2.65 43.02 9.07
CA GLU A 136 2.78 42.58 7.68
C GLU A 136 3.99 41.66 7.56
N LEU A 137 3.81 40.50 6.95
CA LEU A 137 4.89 39.60 6.57
C LEU A 137 5.12 39.72 5.06
N LYS A 138 6.28 40.26 4.67
CA LYS A 138 6.68 40.39 3.27
C LYS A 138 7.81 39.43 2.97
N PHE A 139 7.66 38.62 1.93
CA PHE A 139 8.72 37.74 1.46
C PHE A 139 8.71 37.68 -0.06
N LYS A 140 9.78 38.18 -0.68
CA LYS A 140 9.85 38.40 -2.13
C LYS A 140 8.64 39.24 -2.59
N ASN A 141 7.92 38.80 -3.61
CA ASN A 141 6.74 39.49 -4.16
C ASN A 141 5.43 39.03 -3.51
N ARG A 142 5.47 38.49 -2.30
CA ARG A 142 4.28 38.02 -1.56
C ARG A 142 4.15 38.78 -0.25
N GLU A 143 2.94 39.22 0.04
CA GLU A 143 2.58 39.88 1.29
C GLU A 143 1.48 39.06 1.98
N TYR A 144 1.61 38.91 3.29
CA TYR A 144 0.65 38.20 4.14
C TYR A 144 0.31 39.07 5.34
N ASP A 145 -0.92 38.98 5.82
CA ASP A 145 -1.23 39.35 7.20
C ASP A 145 -0.45 38.40 8.12
N ASN A 146 0.50 38.93 8.88
CA ASN A 146 1.39 38.12 9.71
C ASN A 146 0.57 37.30 10.71
N ALA A 147 -0.49 37.87 11.27
CA ALA A 147 -1.32 37.21 12.28
C ALA A 147 -1.93 35.90 11.76
N THR A 148 -2.21 35.82 10.46
CA THR A 148 -2.86 34.67 9.81
C THR A 148 -1.95 33.90 8.85
N ALA A 149 -0.67 34.28 8.75
CA ALA A 149 0.26 33.73 7.75
C ALA A 149 0.40 32.18 7.83
N ASN A 150 0.31 31.61 9.04
CA ASN A 150 0.37 30.16 9.27
C ASN A 150 -0.76 29.37 8.59
N GLN A 151 -1.87 30.02 8.20
CA GLN A 151 -2.95 29.39 7.43
C GLN A 151 -2.51 28.93 6.04
N TRP A 152 -1.41 29.50 5.51
CA TRP A 152 -0.90 29.26 4.16
C TRP A 152 0.22 28.21 4.09
N VAL A 153 0.72 27.77 5.26
CA VAL A 153 1.82 26.81 5.32
C VAL A 153 1.35 25.42 4.88
N VAL A 154 2.12 24.80 4.00
CA VAL A 154 1.99 23.39 3.63
C VAL A 154 2.70 22.57 4.71
N PRO A 155 2.06 21.53 5.28
CA PRO A 155 2.69 20.72 6.32
C PRO A 155 4.06 20.20 5.90
N TYR A 156 5.06 20.42 6.74
CA TYR A 156 6.44 20.02 6.50
C TYR A 156 7.03 19.35 7.75
N ASN A 157 8.07 18.54 7.58
CA ASN A 157 8.80 17.97 8.70
C ASN A 157 9.93 18.95 9.11
N PRO A 158 10.00 19.44 10.35
CA PRO A 158 11.05 20.39 10.74
C PRO A 158 12.48 19.86 10.62
N THR A 159 12.67 18.54 10.71
CA THR A 159 13.99 17.89 10.65
C THR A 159 14.50 17.67 9.23
N PHE A 160 13.61 17.33 8.28
CA PHE A 160 13.99 16.95 6.92
C PHE A 160 13.36 17.82 5.82
N ILE A 161 12.43 18.70 6.18
CA ILE A 161 11.67 19.65 5.34
C ILE A 161 10.82 18.99 4.23
N THR A 162 10.97 17.68 3.98
CA THR A 162 10.22 16.94 2.97
C THR A 162 8.82 16.53 3.46
N VAL A 163 7.84 16.65 2.57
CA VAL A 163 6.40 16.43 2.79
C VAL A 163 6.11 15.01 3.30
N VAL A 164 5.37 14.92 4.40
CA VAL A 164 4.73 13.67 4.87
C VAL A 164 3.45 13.46 4.07
N LYS A 165 3.44 12.50 3.15
CA LYS A 165 2.22 12.11 2.42
C LYS A 165 2.02 10.60 2.50
N TYR A 166 0.85 10.19 3.01
CA TYR A 166 0.42 8.79 3.01
C TYR A 166 0.24 8.29 1.58
N MET A 167 0.92 7.20 1.21
CA MET A 167 0.59 6.48 -0.01
C MET A 167 1.22 5.08 -0.03
N TYR A 168 0.48 4.10 0.51
CA TYR A 168 0.76 2.67 0.32
C TYR A 168 0.88 2.30 -1.19
N GLN A 169 0.15 3.02 -2.05
CA GLN A 169 0.04 2.72 -3.48
C GLN A 169 1.35 2.91 -4.28
N TYR A 170 2.26 3.77 -3.84
CA TYR A 170 3.45 4.14 -4.63
C TYR A 170 4.68 3.28 -4.31
N VAL A 171 4.67 2.59 -3.17
CA VAL A 171 5.74 1.62 -2.82
C VAL A 171 5.62 0.34 -3.65
N TYR A 172 4.40 -0.06 -4.01
CA TYR A 172 4.13 -1.28 -4.79
C TYR A 172 3.97 -1.02 -6.28
N LYS A 173 3.98 0.24 -6.72
CA LYS A 173 4.07 0.60 -8.13
C LYS A 173 5.53 0.41 -8.55
N GLY A 174 5.90 -0.81 -8.94
CA GLY A 174 7.20 -1.08 -9.53
C GLY A 174 7.46 -0.17 -10.73
N SER A 175 8.72 0.07 -11.06
CA SER A 175 9.08 0.84 -12.26
C SER A 175 8.37 0.25 -13.49
N ASP A 176 7.80 1.11 -14.34
CA ASP A 176 7.25 0.68 -15.63
C ASP A 176 8.36 -0.07 -16.40
N LYS A 177 8.17 -1.37 -16.61
CA LYS A 177 9.09 -2.23 -17.37
C LYS A 177 8.55 -2.34 -18.79
N ALA A 178 9.24 -1.71 -19.72
CA ALA A 178 9.02 -1.94 -21.13
C ALA A 178 10.34 -2.47 -21.73
N MET A 179 10.21 -3.53 -22.53
CA MET A 179 11.30 -4.10 -23.31
C MET A 179 11.32 -3.36 -24.65
N PHE A 180 12.42 -2.69 -24.97
CA PHE A 180 12.58 -1.98 -26.23
C PHE A 180 13.80 -2.53 -26.97
N THR A 181 13.68 -2.72 -28.28
CA THR A 181 14.82 -2.84 -29.18
C THR A 181 15.27 -1.43 -29.52
N ILE A 182 16.50 -1.05 -29.13
CA ILE A 182 16.98 0.32 -29.30
C ILE A 182 17.53 0.50 -30.71
N GLU A 183 16.78 1.19 -31.57
CA GLU A 183 17.34 1.99 -32.66
C GLU A 183 17.31 3.45 -32.20
N SER A 184 18.48 3.92 -31.74
CA SER A 184 18.86 5.28 -31.31
C SER A 184 17.77 6.23 -30.80
N VAL A 185 17.90 6.70 -29.53
CA VAL A 185 17.18 7.89 -29.06
C VAL A 185 18.07 8.77 -28.19
N GLU A 186 18.13 10.06 -28.53
CA GLU A 186 18.60 11.16 -27.68
C GLU A 186 17.51 11.59 -26.67
N ASN A 187 17.93 11.92 -25.44
CA ASN A 187 17.19 12.64 -24.38
C ASN A 187 16.48 11.87 -23.24
N GLU A 188 17.18 10.99 -22.51
CA GLU A 188 16.89 10.73 -21.07
C GLU A 188 18.18 10.59 -20.24
N ARG A 189 18.89 11.70 -19.98
CA ARG A 189 20.24 11.65 -19.38
C ARG A 189 20.28 11.26 -17.88
N GLU A 190 19.31 11.66 -17.06
CA GLU A 190 19.40 11.44 -15.60
C GLU A 190 18.94 10.04 -15.14
N CYS A 191 17.85 9.50 -15.69
CA CYS A 191 17.43 8.12 -15.42
C CYS A 191 18.48 7.13 -15.93
N ALA A 192 19.08 7.43 -17.11
CA ALA A 192 20.19 6.67 -17.64
C ALA A 192 21.38 6.67 -16.69
N CYS A 193 21.75 7.80 -16.07
CA CYS A 193 22.90 7.85 -15.16
C CYS A 193 22.74 6.98 -13.89
N ILE A 194 21.55 6.95 -13.28
CA ILE A 194 21.32 6.11 -12.08
C ILE A 194 21.38 4.61 -12.43
N ARG A 195 20.84 4.23 -13.58
CA ARG A 195 20.90 2.84 -14.08
C ARG A 195 22.28 2.43 -14.59
N LEU A 196 22.97 3.32 -15.33
CA LEU A 196 24.32 3.11 -15.84
C LEU A 196 25.36 2.98 -14.72
N LEU A 197 25.16 3.70 -13.61
CA LEU A 197 26.00 3.62 -12.42
C LEU A 197 25.58 2.52 -11.44
N ASP A 198 24.60 1.69 -11.83
CA ASP A 198 24.07 0.55 -11.06
C ASP A 198 23.68 0.93 -9.61
N TYR A 199 23.08 2.11 -9.44
CA TYR A 199 22.59 2.52 -8.14
C TYR A 199 21.29 1.80 -7.79
N VAL A 200 21.22 1.34 -6.53
CA VAL A 200 20.03 0.70 -5.96
C VAL A 200 18.87 1.71 -5.90
N VAL A 201 17.82 1.46 -6.68
CA VAL A 201 16.61 2.31 -6.78
C VAL A 201 15.46 1.84 -5.89
N GLN A 202 15.62 0.74 -5.18
CA GLN A 202 14.64 0.22 -4.23
C GLN A 202 15.36 -0.45 -3.07
N GLY A 203 14.86 -0.28 -1.84
CA GLY A 203 15.45 -0.94 -0.70
C GLY A 203 14.43 -1.19 0.41
N LYS A 204 14.73 -2.20 1.22
CA LYS A 204 13.95 -2.59 2.38
C LYS A 204 14.88 -2.95 3.53
N SER A 205 14.52 -2.62 4.76
CA SER A 205 15.32 -2.99 5.93
C SER A 205 15.20 -4.47 6.30
N HIS A 206 14.18 -5.16 5.81
CA HIS A 206 13.92 -6.56 6.10
C HIS A 206 13.91 -7.40 4.83
N SER A 207 14.51 -8.60 4.88
CA SER A 207 14.17 -9.62 3.90
C SER A 207 12.74 -10.08 4.16
N VAL A 208 11.94 -10.27 3.11
CA VAL A 208 10.60 -10.86 3.24
C VAL A 208 10.65 -12.20 2.52
N VAL A 209 10.45 -13.27 3.27
CA VAL A 209 10.49 -14.64 2.75
C VAL A 209 9.10 -15.24 2.89
N LEU A 210 8.53 -15.64 1.77
CA LEU A 210 7.27 -16.36 1.71
C LEU A 210 7.56 -17.85 1.72
N LEU A 211 7.08 -18.56 2.74
CA LEU A 211 7.31 -19.99 2.92
C LEU A 211 6.13 -20.79 2.34
N PRO A 212 6.35 -21.58 1.28
CA PRO A 212 5.30 -22.40 0.71
C PRO A 212 4.90 -23.52 1.65
N VAL A 213 3.60 -23.66 1.87
CA VAL A 213 2.98 -24.80 2.55
C VAL A 213 2.33 -25.65 1.48
N HIS A 214 2.60 -26.94 1.43
CA HIS A 214 1.98 -27.86 0.46
C HIS A 214 2.03 -29.29 0.98
N LEU A 215 1.16 -30.16 0.47
CA LEU A 215 1.23 -31.60 0.73
C LEU A 215 2.38 -32.25 -0.06
N LYS A 216 2.77 -33.46 0.35
CA LYS A 216 3.81 -34.25 -0.34
C LYS A 216 3.51 -34.37 -1.84
N GLY A 217 4.46 -33.96 -2.68
CA GLY A 217 4.33 -33.99 -4.14
C GLY A 217 3.36 -32.97 -4.75
N ARG A 218 2.76 -32.07 -3.95
CA ARG A 218 1.81 -31.04 -4.41
C ARG A 218 2.38 -29.62 -4.36
N HIS A 219 3.70 -29.45 -4.46
CA HIS A 219 4.28 -28.12 -4.62
C HIS A 219 4.09 -27.59 -6.03
N MET A 220 3.98 -26.27 -6.14
CA MET A 220 3.88 -25.60 -7.43
C MET A 220 5.22 -25.65 -8.15
N VAL A 221 5.16 -25.97 -9.45
CA VAL A 221 6.31 -26.00 -10.36
C VAL A 221 6.07 -24.96 -11.47
N LEU A 222 7.06 -24.09 -11.68
CA LEU A 222 7.07 -23.12 -12.78
C LEU A 222 7.95 -23.68 -13.89
N PHE A 223 7.35 -23.85 -15.06
CA PHE A 223 8.02 -24.35 -16.27
C PHE A 223 7.63 -23.49 -17.47
N ARG A 224 8.45 -23.53 -18.51
CA ARG A 224 8.13 -22.91 -19.80
C ARG A 224 7.45 -23.92 -20.70
N VAL A 225 6.65 -23.45 -21.64
CA VAL A 225 5.85 -24.31 -22.53
C VAL A 225 6.73 -25.21 -23.41
N ASP A 226 7.97 -24.80 -23.67
CA ASP A 226 8.96 -25.50 -24.46
C ASP A 226 9.90 -26.42 -23.64
N GLU A 227 9.77 -26.46 -22.32
CA GLU A 227 10.59 -27.33 -21.46
C GLU A 227 10.04 -28.77 -21.44
N ASP A 228 10.96 -29.73 -21.42
CA ASP A 228 10.61 -31.15 -21.30
C ASP A 228 9.99 -31.45 -19.91
N PRO A 229 8.83 -32.11 -19.84
CA PRO A 229 8.17 -32.41 -18.57
C PRO A 229 8.99 -33.28 -17.60
N GLU A 230 9.80 -34.22 -18.10
CA GLU A 230 10.62 -35.10 -17.24
C GLU A 230 11.78 -34.31 -16.65
N GLU A 231 12.47 -33.49 -17.45
CA GLU A 231 13.52 -32.58 -16.95
C GLU A 231 12.98 -31.57 -15.92
N VAL A 232 11.76 -31.06 -16.15
CA VAL A 232 11.06 -30.17 -15.22
C VAL A 232 10.78 -30.89 -13.90
N LEU A 233 10.28 -32.12 -13.92
CA LEU A 233 9.99 -32.88 -12.72
C LEU A 233 11.27 -33.22 -11.94
N GLU A 234 12.33 -33.65 -12.63
CA GLU A 234 13.61 -33.96 -12.00
C GLU A 234 14.23 -32.74 -11.31
N ARG A 235 14.26 -31.57 -11.98
CA ARG A 235 14.83 -30.33 -11.40
C ARG A 235 13.97 -29.74 -10.28
N THR A 236 12.67 -30.05 -10.23
CA THR A 236 11.72 -29.46 -9.28
C THR A 236 11.30 -30.38 -8.15
N ASN A 237 11.93 -31.54 -7.99
CA ASN A 237 11.66 -32.46 -6.87
C ASN A 237 11.83 -31.84 -5.46
N HIS A 238 12.46 -30.66 -5.36
CA HIS A 238 12.68 -29.99 -4.08
C HIS A 238 12.01 -28.62 -4.01
N SER A 239 11.34 -28.37 -2.88
CA SER A 239 10.77 -27.08 -2.50
C SER A 239 11.51 -26.52 -1.28
N MET A 240 11.17 -25.30 -0.87
CA MET A 240 11.68 -24.73 0.39
C MET A 240 11.27 -25.57 1.61
N LEU A 241 10.11 -26.23 1.56
CA LEU A 241 9.60 -27.07 2.64
C LEU A 241 10.33 -28.41 2.68
N THR A 242 10.53 -29.06 1.53
CA THR A 242 11.28 -30.34 1.52
C THR A 242 12.75 -30.15 1.86
N ARG A 243 13.38 -29.05 1.40
CA ARG A 243 14.74 -28.69 1.84
C ARG A 243 14.82 -28.30 3.31
N PHE A 244 13.72 -27.84 3.92
CA PHE A 244 13.70 -27.62 5.37
C PHE A 244 13.74 -28.96 6.12
N PHE A 245 12.99 -29.95 5.67
CA PHE A 245 13.05 -31.31 6.24
C PHE A 245 14.45 -31.92 6.13
N GLU A 246 15.09 -31.82 4.97
CA GLU A 246 16.48 -32.25 4.78
C GLU A 246 17.46 -31.47 5.69
N LEU A 247 17.22 -30.17 5.85
CA LEU A 247 18.04 -29.34 6.75
C LEU A 247 17.90 -29.78 8.21
N CYS A 248 16.71 -30.17 8.64
CA CYS A 248 16.48 -30.75 9.96
C CYS A 248 17.05 -32.16 10.11
N ALA A 249 17.09 -32.95 9.03
CA ALA A 249 17.69 -34.28 9.03
C ALA A 249 19.23 -34.25 8.98
N SER A 250 19.83 -33.13 8.56
CA SER A 250 21.28 -32.98 8.38
C SER A 250 22.06 -33.22 9.68
N ASP A 251 23.20 -33.92 9.58
CA ASP A 251 24.17 -34.12 10.66
C ASP A 251 25.33 -33.11 10.64
N ASP A 252 25.39 -32.24 9.63
CA ASP A 252 26.34 -31.12 9.60
C ASP A 252 26.20 -30.25 10.87
N PRO A 253 27.29 -29.99 11.63
CA PRO A 253 27.31 -29.12 12.81
C PRO A 253 26.66 -27.74 12.58
N VAL A 254 26.81 -27.17 11.38
CA VAL A 254 26.27 -25.85 11.02
C VAL A 254 24.73 -25.87 10.95
N ASN A 255 24.16 -27.03 10.63
CA ASN A 255 22.73 -27.21 10.42
C ASN A 255 21.99 -27.72 11.66
N GLN A 256 22.69 -28.19 12.71
CA GLN A 256 22.06 -28.79 13.90
C GLN A 256 21.02 -27.88 14.57
N ILE A 257 21.23 -26.57 14.55
CA ILE A 257 20.25 -25.60 15.06
C ILE A 257 18.90 -25.66 14.34
N ALA A 258 18.82 -26.12 13.08
CA ALA A 258 17.54 -26.28 12.38
C ALA A 258 16.63 -27.32 13.08
N LYS A 259 17.20 -28.31 13.78
CA LYS A 259 16.45 -29.29 14.57
C LYS A 259 15.67 -28.64 15.74
N THR A 260 16.07 -27.45 16.17
CA THR A 260 15.40 -26.71 17.25
C THR A 260 14.50 -25.58 16.74
N MET A 261 14.33 -25.42 15.43
CA MET A 261 13.60 -24.31 14.82
C MET A 261 12.25 -24.74 14.26
N LEU A 262 11.28 -23.82 14.30
CA LEU A 262 10.04 -23.93 13.54
C LEU A 262 10.29 -23.54 12.08
N TYR A 263 9.44 -23.97 11.16
CA TYR A 263 9.60 -23.63 9.74
C TYR A 263 9.65 -22.11 9.51
N GLN A 264 8.75 -21.38 10.16
CA GLN A 264 8.69 -19.91 10.12
C GLN A 264 9.92 -19.19 10.69
N ASP A 265 10.74 -19.88 11.50
CA ASP A 265 11.95 -19.31 12.08
C ASP A 265 13.17 -19.47 11.17
N ILE A 266 13.15 -20.37 10.19
CA ILE A 266 14.32 -20.71 9.36
C ILE A 266 14.94 -19.49 8.69
N PRO A 267 14.17 -18.55 8.08
CA PRO A 267 14.73 -17.33 7.49
C PRO A 267 15.49 -16.41 8.46
N LYS A 268 15.35 -16.59 9.79
CA LYS A 268 16.09 -15.83 10.80
C LYS A 268 17.57 -16.25 10.88
N LYS A 269 17.89 -17.45 10.41
CA LYS A 269 19.24 -18.03 10.51
C LYS A 269 19.77 -18.62 9.21
N PHE A 270 18.90 -18.88 8.24
CA PHE A 270 19.25 -19.41 6.94
C PHE A 270 18.67 -18.52 5.83
N THR A 271 19.31 -18.53 4.67
CA THR A 271 18.86 -17.83 3.45
C THR A 271 18.68 -18.82 2.32
N TRP A 272 17.71 -18.57 1.45
CA TRP A 272 17.44 -19.41 0.29
C TRP A 272 18.33 -18.99 -0.87
N LYS A 273 19.24 -19.86 -1.30
CA LYS A 273 20.15 -19.64 -2.43
C LYS A 273 20.29 -20.89 -3.26
N ASN A 274 20.19 -20.75 -4.58
CA ASN A 274 20.38 -21.83 -5.55
C ASN A 274 19.57 -23.11 -5.19
N GLY A 275 18.31 -22.93 -4.77
CA GLY A 275 17.43 -24.04 -4.42
C GLY A 275 17.74 -24.74 -3.09
N ARG A 276 18.53 -24.12 -2.19
CA ARG A 276 18.88 -24.69 -0.87
C ARG A 276 18.87 -23.63 0.24
N TRP A 277 18.72 -24.11 1.48
CA TRP A 277 18.92 -23.32 2.68
C TRP A 277 20.42 -23.25 3.01
N VAL A 278 20.94 -22.02 3.14
CA VAL A 278 22.35 -21.77 3.45
C VAL A 278 22.43 -20.92 4.72
N ARG A 279 23.34 -21.25 5.63
CA ARG A 279 23.52 -20.52 6.89
C ARG A 279 23.88 -19.05 6.64
N LEU A 280 23.19 -18.14 7.33
CA LEU A 280 23.55 -16.73 7.32
C LEU A 280 24.88 -16.50 8.05
N GLN A 281 25.83 -15.83 7.38
CA GLN A 281 27.11 -15.45 7.97
C GLN A 281 27.02 -14.14 8.78
N LYS A 282 26.04 -13.29 8.46
CA LYS A 282 25.78 -12.02 9.15
C LYS A 282 24.31 -11.97 9.55
N PHE A 283 24.01 -11.36 10.69
CA PHE A 283 22.64 -11.15 11.12
C PHE A 283 21.90 -10.29 10.08
N GLN A 284 20.76 -10.80 9.62
CA GLN A 284 19.86 -10.08 8.73
C GLN A 284 18.45 -10.23 9.31
N LEU A 285 17.76 -9.10 9.49
CA LEU A 285 16.37 -9.11 9.89
C LEU A 285 15.51 -9.64 8.73
N SER A 286 14.90 -10.80 8.96
CA SER A 286 14.01 -11.47 8.01
C SER A 286 12.61 -11.55 8.59
N ILE A 287 11.62 -11.02 7.88
CA ILE A 287 10.21 -11.24 8.13
C ILE A 287 9.79 -12.44 7.28
N CYS A 288 9.21 -13.43 7.94
CA CYS A 288 8.73 -14.64 7.32
C CYS A 288 7.21 -14.67 7.38
N ARG A 289 6.56 -15.14 6.30
CA ARG A 289 5.14 -15.52 6.31
C ARG A 289 5.01 -16.88 5.65
N MET A 290 4.32 -17.81 6.30
CA MET A 290 3.84 -18.99 5.60
C MET A 290 2.66 -18.59 4.72
N ASN A 291 2.51 -19.24 3.57
CA ASN A 291 1.34 -19.04 2.71
C ASN A 291 0.06 -19.19 3.53
N ASP A 292 -0.92 -18.34 3.23
CA ASP A 292 -2.26 -18.52 3.76
C ASP A 292 -2.84 -19.84 3.24
N VAL A 293 -3.54 -20.56 4.11
CA VAL A 293 -4.18 -21.83 3.75
C VAL A 293 -5.61 -21.76 4.25
N SER A 294 -6.56 -21.93 3.34
CA SER A 294 -7.97 -21.93 3.70
C SER A 294 -8.29 -23.13 4.59
N PRO A 295 -9.09 -22.98 5.66
CA PRO A 295 -9.63 -24.11 6.43
C PRO A 295 -10.45 -25.09 5.59
N ARG A 296 -10.88 -24.71 4.38
CA ARG A 296 -11.53 -25.60 3.41
C ARG A 296 -10.59 -26.67 2.84
N ASP A 297 -9.29 -26.38 2.78
CA ASP A 297 -8.23 -27.35 2.44
C ASP A 297 -7.69 -27.96 3.74
N MET A 298 -8.50 -28.82 4.35
CA MET A 298 -8.29 -29.32 5.72
C MET A 298 -6.90 -29.91 5.92
N GLU A 299 -6.45 -30.80 5.04
CA GLU A 299 -5.14 -31.47 5.19
C GLU A 299 -3.98 -30.47 5.14
N ARG A 300 -3.99 -29.54 4.19
CA ARG A 300 -2.93 -28.52 4.08
C ARG A 300 -3.01 -27.52 5.24
N PHE A 301 -4.22 -27.22 5.71
CA PHE A 301 -4.45 -26.34 6.85
C PHE A 301 -3.84 -26.93 8.12
N TYR A 302 -4.15 -28.19 8.45
CA TYR A 302 -3.58 -28.84 9.62
C TYR A 302 -2.08 -29.13 9.47
N LEU A 303 -1.58 -29.33 8.24
CA LEU A 303 -0.14 -29.35 7.98
C LEU A 303 0.52 -28.01 8.37
N ARG A 304 -0.09 -26.86 8.02
CA ARG A 304 0.37 -25.53 8.44
C ARG A 304 0.40 -25.43 9.96
N VAL A 305 -0.66 -25.87 10.65
CA VAL A 305 -0.72 -25.88 12.12
C VAL A 305 0.42 -26.72 12.71
N MET A 306 0.72 -27.89 12.15
CA MET A 306 1.88 -28.68 12.60
C MET A 306 3.20 -27.94 12.37
N LEU A 307 3.38 -27.24 11.24
CA LEU A 307 4.60 -26.44 10.98
C LEU A 307 4.75 -25.23 11.90
N CYS A 308 3.65 -24.69 12.43
CA CYS A 308 3.66 -23.62 13.43
C CYS A 308 4.15 -24.11 14.81
N ASN A 309 3.97 -25.40 15.12
CA ASN A 309 4.13 -25.92 16.49
C ASN A 309 5.27 -26.94 16.63
N ARG A 310 5.56 -27.72 15.59
CA ARG A 310 6.56 -28.80 15.61
C ARG A 310 7.93 -28.29 15.15
N ARG A 311 8.93 -28.45 16.03
CA ARG A 311 10.33 -28.09 15.75
C ARG A 311 11.05 -29.25 15.10
N GLY A 312 11.93 -28.95 14.14
CA GLY A 312 12.85 -29.92 13.55
C GLY A 312 12.24 -31.13 12.82
N PRO A 313 11.06 -31.07 12.17
CA PRO A 313 10.55 -32.21 11.43
C PRO A 313 11.51 -32.59 10.28
N THR A 314 11.71 -33.89 10.08
CA THR A 314 12.66 -34.45 9.09
C THR A 314 12.00 -34.98 7.82
N SER A 315 10.67 -35.05 7.78
CA SER A 315 9.87 -35.46 6.62
C SER A 315 8.39 -35.08 6.82
N PHE A 316 7.55 -35.32 5.80
CA PHE A 316 6.09 -35.16 5.92
C PHE A 316 5.48 -36.17 6.91
N GLU A 317 6.01 -37.39 6.91
CA GLU A 317 5.66 -38.51 7.78
C GLU A 317 6.08 -38.22 9.22
N ASP A 318 7.30 -37.75 9.40
CA ASP A 318 7.76 -37.30 10.72
C ASP A 318 6.90 -36.14 11.21
N LEU A 319 6.60 -35.14 10.36
CA LEU A 319 5.74 -34.01 10.74
C LEU A 319 4.38 -34.44 11.34
N ARG A 320 3.79 -35.55 10.87
CA ARG A 320 2.52 -36.13 11.40
C ARG A 320 2.73 -37.21 12.47
N THR A 321 3.96 -37.39 12.94
CA THR A 321 4.31 -38.33 14.02
C THR A 321 4.35 -37.61 15.36
N VAL A 322 3.51 -38.06 16.30
CA VAL A 322 3.39 -37.49 17.64
C VAL A 322 3.62 -38.60 18.67
N SER A 323 4.53 -38.36 19.61
CA SER A 323 4.92 -39.35 20.64
C SER A 323 5.31 -40.72 20.08
N GLY A 324 5.95 -40.74 18.90
CA GLY A 324 6.39 -41.96 18.21
C GLY A 324 5.30 -42.69 17.40
N ILE A 325 4.07 -42.17 17.35
CA ILE A 325 2.97 -42.73 16.57
C ILE A 325 2.75 -41.86 15.33
N GLU A 326 2.83 -42.48 14.15
CA GLU A 326 2.52 -41.81 12.88
C GLU A 326 1.00 -41.82 12.63
N TYR A 327 0.41 -40.64 12.44
CA TYR A 327 -1.03 -40.49 12.26
C TYR A 327 -1.42 -40.44 10.78
N PRO A 328 -2.57 -41.00 10.36
CA PRO A 328 -2.97 -41.08 8.97
C PRO A 328 -3.28 -39.72 8.32
N SER A 329 -3.74 -38.74 9.11
CA SER A 329 -4.04 -37.38 8.66
C SER A 329 -3.33 -36.32 9.51
N TYR A 330 -3.13 -35.12 8.97
CA TYR A 330 -2.59 -34.02 9.77
C TYR A 330 -3.56 -33.58 10.86
N LEU A 331 -4.88 -33.70 10.64
CA LEU A 331 -5.88 -33.42 11.67
C LEU A 331 -5.69 -34.32 12.90
N ASP A 332 -5.52 -35.62 12.69
CA ASP A 332 -5.35 -36.58 13.79
C ASP A 332 -4.03 -36.33 14.53
N ALA A 333 -2.96 -36.00 13.80
CA ALA A 333 -1.68 -35.60 14.40
C ALA A 333 -1.82 -34.35 15.27
N VAL A 334 -2.49 -33.30 14.78
CA VAL A 334 -2.71 -32.06 15.52
C VAL A 334 -3.56 -32.32 16.77
N LYS A 335 -4.61 -33.15 16.68
CA LYS A 335 -5.43 -33.57 17.83
C LYS A 335 -4.59 -34.31 18.87
N ALA A 336 -3.79 -35.29 18.44
CA ALA A 336 -2.92 -36.05 19.34
C ALA A 336 -1.84 -35.20 19.99
N ALA A 337 -1.39 -34.14 19.33
CA ALA A 337 -0.44 -33.18 19.88
C ALA A 337 -1.07 -32.17 20.86
N GLY A 338 -2.40 -32.22 21.07
CA GLY A 338 -3.11 -31.29 21.96
C GLY A 338 -3.25 -29.87 21.40
N HIS A 339 -2.98 -29.66 20.10
CA HIS A 339 -3.01 -28.32 19.49
C HIS A 339 -4.41 -27.85 19.10
N LEU A 340 -5.45 -28.68 19.28
CA LEU A 340 -6.86 -28.37 19.00
C LEU A 340 -7.77 -28.48 20.23
N GLU A 341 -7.21 -28.61 21.44
CA GLU A 341 -8.00 -28.75 22.68
C GLU A 341 -8.70 -27.45 23.10
N ASN A 342 -8.38 -26.32 22.47
CA ASN A 342 -9.02 -25.03 22.70
C ASN A 342 -9.17 -24.23 21.39
N ASP A 343 -9.96 -23.15 21.45
CA ASP A 343 -10.19 -22.26 20.31
C ASP A 343 -9.01 -21.31 20.00
N GLY A 344 -7.85 -21.53 20.62
CA GLY A 344 -6.69 -20.65 20.51
C GLY A 344 -6.20 -20.47 19.07
N GLU A 345 -6.22 -21.52 18.25
CA GLU A 345 -5.82 -21.43 16.84
C GLU A 345 -6.84 -20.62 16.01
N TRP A 346 -8.13 -20.74 16.33
CA TRP A 346 -9.20 -19.99 15.65
C TRP A 346 -9.16 -18.52 16.04
N ILE A 347 -8.90 -18.24 17.32
CA ILE A 347 -8.67 -16.89 17.83
C ILE A 347 -7.42 -16.30 17.18
N ALA A 348 -6.31 -17.03 17.09
CA ALA A 348 -5.10 -16.55 16.44
C ALA A 348 -5.32 -16.26 14.94
N CYS A 349 -6.07 -17.11 14.24
CA CYS A 349 -6.46 -16.89 12.85
C CYS A 349 -7.29 -15.61 12.68
N MET A 350 -8.28 -15.38 13.56
CA MET A 350 -9.12 -14.18 13.55
C MET A 350 -8.33 -12.91 13.94
N GLU A 351 -7.43 -13.00 14.92
CA GLU A 351 -6.51 -11.93 15.32
C GLU A 351 -5.57 -11.53 14.18
N GLU A 352 -5.06 -12.49 13.41
CA GLU A 352 -4.26 -12.18 12.22
C GLU A 352 -5.12 -11.53 11.13
N ALA A 353 -6.32 -12.07 10.90
CA ALA A 353 -7.21 -11.63 9.83
C ALA A 353 -7.76 -10.21 10.03
N LYS A 354 -8.10 -9.81 11.26
CA LYS A 354 -8.68 -8.49 11.53
C LYS A 354 -7.74 -7.33 11.20
N GLU A 355 -6.43 -7.57 11.19
CA GLU A 355 -5.42 -6.56 10.88
C GLU A 355 -5.39 -6.16 9.39
N TYR A 356 -5.98 -6.98 8.49
CA TYR A 356 -5.91 -6.72 7.04
C TYR A 356 -7.18 -7.02 6.24
N LYS A 357 -8.15 -7.77 6.78
CA LYS A 357 -9.43 -8.04 6.11
C LYS A 357 -10.46 -6.98 6.47
N MET A 358 -11.27 -6.58 5.49
CA MET A 358 -12.43 -5.72 5.75
C MET A 358 -13.51 -6.48 6.54
N PRO A 359 -14.38 -5.81 7.32
CA PRO A 359 -15.37 -6.46 8.18
C PRO A 359 -16.23 -7.53 7.48
N TYR A 360 -16.67 -7.29 6.24
CA TYR A 360 -17.38 -8.30 5.44
C TYR A 360 -16.57 -9.58 5.22
N GLN A 361 -15.29 -9.46 4.85
CA GLN A 361 -14.39 -10.60 4.63
C GLN A 361 -14.07 -11.30 5.96
N LEU A 362 -13.98 -10.54 7.05
CA LEU A 362 -13.79 -11.10 8.39
C LEU A 362 -15.02 -11.93 8.83
N ARG A 363 -16.24 -11.46 8.54
CA ARG A 363 -17.48 -12.25 8.74
C ARG A 363 -17.51 -13.54 7.92
N GLN A 364 -17.03 -13.51 6.67
CA GLN A 364 -16.92 -14.72 5.84
C GLN A 364 -15.92 -15.73 6.41
N LEU A 365 -14.78 -15.25 6.94
CA LEU A 365 -13.81 -16.10 7.61
C LEU A 365 -14.41 -16.70 8.88
N PHE A 366 -15.05 -15.90 9.71
CA PHE A 366 -15.74 -16.37 10.92
C PHE A 366 -16.76 -17.47 10.59
N ALA A 367 -17.62 -17.27 9.59
CA ALA A 367 -18.57 -18.29 9.13
C ALA A 367 -17.88 -19.56 8.61
N THR A 368 -16.72 -19.42 7.95
CA THR A 368 -15.92 -20.57 7.48
C THR A 368 -15.36 -21.35 8.67
N LEU A 369 -14.85 -20.69 9.70
CA LEU A 369 -14.37 -21.35 10.92
C LEU A 369 -15.50 -22.12 11.62
N LEU A 370 -16.70 -21.53 11.72
CA LEU A 370 -17.87 -22.24 12.28
C LEU A 370 -18.23 -23.51 11.50
N ALA A 371 -18.20 -23.43 10.18
CA ALA A 371 -18.63 -24.53 9.32
C ALA A 371 -17.61 -25.68 9.24
N TYR A 372 -16.31 -25.38 9.27
CA TYR A 372 -15.26 -26.36 8.94
C TYR A 372 -14.31 -26.68 10.11
N SER A 373 -14.24 -25.82 11.13
CA SER A 373 -13.23 -25.94 12.20
C SER A 373 -13.80 -26.36 13.55
N MET A 374 -15.13 -26.45 13.68
CA MET A 374 -15.85 -26.83 14.91
C MET A 374 -15.29 -26.20 16.21
N PRO A 375 -15.24 -24.86 16.30
CA PRO A 375 -14.83 -24.18 17.54
C PRO A 375 -15.75 -24.56 18.72
N THR A 376 -15.15 -24.66 19.90
CA THR A 376 -15.79 -25.16 21.13
C THR A 376 -16.60 -24.07 21.85
N ASP A 377 -16.11 -22.82 21.87
CA ASP A 377 -16.75 -21.64 22.43
C ASP A 377 -17.02 -20.58 21.36
N VAL A 378 -17.98 -20.90 20.48
CA VAL A 378 -18.48 -20.00 19.44
C VAL A 378 -18.92 -18.66 20.00
N ARG A 379 -19.55 -18.64 21.19
CA ARG A 379 -20.11 -17.41 21.76
C ARG A 379 -19.02 -16.51 22.32
N GLY A 380 -18.01 -17.06 22.99
CA GLY A 380 -16.82 -16.33 23.41
C GLY A 380 -16.11 -15.69 22.22
N MET A 381 -15.87 -16.46 21.17
CA MET A 381 -15.23 -15.97 19.95
C MET A 381 -16.06 -14.87 19.27
N TRP A 382 -17.39 -15.03 19.18
CA TRP A 382 -18.29 -13.98 18.67
C TRP A 382 -18.19 -12.69 19.48
N ASN A 383 -18.28 -12.79 20.81
CA ASN A 383 -18.22 -11.62 21.69
C ASN A 383 -16.86 -10.90 21.58
N GLN A 384 -15.77 -11.64 21.43
CA GLN A 384 -14.42 -11.09 21.29
C GLN A 384 -14.26 -10.25 20.01
N PHE A 385 -14.71 -10.78 18.87
CA PHE A 385 -14.54 -10.12 17.57
C PHE A 385 -15.75 -9.31 17.11
N TYR A 386 -16.79 -9.15 17.95
CA TYR A 386 -18.06 -8.51 17.55
C TYR A 386 -17.85 -7.12 16.96
N THR A 387 -17.02 -6.30 17.60
CA THR A 387 -16.72 -4.94 17.15
C THR A 387 -16.03 -4.94 15.79
N ASP A 388 -15.01 -5.78 15.61
CA ASP A 388 -14.27 -5.90 14.34
C ASP A 388 -15.19 -6.42 13.22
N LEU A 389 -16.08 -7.36 13.56
CA LEU A 389 -17.07 -7.94 12.66
C LEU A 389 -18.21 -6.98 12.32
N SER A 390 -18.43 -5.88 13.05
CA SER A 390 -19.56 -4.97 12.84
C SER A 390 -19.18 -3.51 12.58
N GLU A 391 -17.88 -3.22 12.47
CA GLU A 391 -17.35 -1.86 12.25
C GLU A 391 -18.03 -1.15 11.05
N ASP A 392 -18.21 -1.84 9.93
CA ASP A 392 -18.86 -1.29 8.73
C ASP A 392 -20.34 -0.99 8.93
N TYR A 393 -21.06 -1.79 9.71
CA TYR A 393 -22.43 -1.51 10.11
C TYR A 393 -22.49 -0.29 11.03
N ALA A 394 -21.59 -0.17 12.01
CA ALA A 394 -21.55 0.97 12.91
C ALA A 394 -21.34 2.29 12.16
N HIS A 395 -20.51 2.30 11.10
CA HIS A 395 -20.37 3.44 10.19
C HIS A 395 -21.64 3.70 9.37
N THR A 396 -22.20 2.64 8.77
CA THR A 396 -23.42 2.74 7.94
C THR A 396 -24.62 3.28 8.72
N PHE A 397 -24.77 2.91 10.00
CA PHE A 397 -25.88 3.36 10.85
C PHE A 397 -25.60 4.70 11.56
N ARG A 398 -24.35 5.13 11.71
CA ARG A 398 -24.01 6.53 12.07
C ARG A 398 -24.41 7.50 10.94
N ASP A 399 -24.16 7.12 9.70
CA ASP A 399 -24.56 7.86 8.50
C ASP A 399 -26.09 7.83 8.24
N MET A 400 -26.86 7.04 8.98
CA MET A 400 -28.33 7.01 8.91
C MET A 400 -28.99 8.01 9.87
N SER A 401 -28.27 8.49 10.90
CA SER A 401 -28.72 9.57 11.79
C SER A 401 -28.50 10.98 11.21
N GLU A 402 -27.72 11.08 10.14
CA GLU A 402 -27.74 12.25 9.25
C GLU A 402 -28.52 11.90 7.98
N PRO A 403 -29.30 12.81 7.39
CA PRO A 403 -30.03 12.53 6.16
C PRO A 403 -29.03 12.13 5.06
N HIS A 404 -29.15 10.89 4.58
CA HIS A 404 -28.37 10.34 3.49
C HIS A 404 -28.11 11.36 2.37
N LYS A 405 -26.86 11.84 2.28
CA LYS A 405 -26.30 12.17 0.97
C LYS A 405 -25.90 10.87 0.29
N SER A 406 -26.90 10.13 -0.18
CA SER A 406 -26.70 9.39 -1.42
C SER A 406 -26.15 10.43 -2.39
N LYS A 407 -24.91 10.26 -2.87
CA LYS A 407 -24.37 11.07 -3.97
C LYS A 407 -25.16 10.71 -5.23
N THR A 408 -26.42 11.10 -5.28
CA THR A 408 -27.08 11.45 -6.52
C THR A 408 -26.22 12.59 -7.05
N VAL A 409 -25.44 12.31 -8.09
CA VAL A 409 -24.70 13.36 -8.79
C VAL A 409 -25.75 14.37 -9.24
N LEU A 410 -25.78 15.54 -8.63
CA LEU A 410 -26.69 16.60 -9.03
C LEU A 410 -26.25 17.05 -10.42
N ASP A 411 -27.21 17.29 -11.33
CA ASP A 411 -26.90 17.79 -12.68
C ASP A 411 -26.06 19.07 -12.66
N SER A 412 -26.12 19.85 -11.57
CA SER A 412 -25.27 21.01 -11.30
C SER A 412 -23.77 20.69 -11.23
N ASP A 413 -23.39 19.53 -10.67
CA ASP A 413 -21.98 19.11 -10.54
C ASP A 413 -21.42 18.63 -11.88
N LEU A 414 -22.27 18.08 -12.75
CA LEU A 414 -21.88 17.68 -14.12
C LEU A 414 -21.73 18.90 -15.03
N ALA A 415 -22.60 19.91 -14.89
CA ALA A 415 -22.55 21.15 -15.65
C ALA A 415 -21.25 21.94 -15.40
N GLN A 416 -20.74 21.96 -14.16
CA GLN A 416 -19.44 22.56 -13.83
C GLN A 416 -18.27 21.85 -14.53
N VAL A 417 -18.33 20.53 -14.71
CA VAL A 417 -17.29 19.77 -15.41
C VAL A 417 -17.24 20.12 -16.90
N VAL A 418 -18.39 20.34 -17.56
CA VAL A 418 -18.42 20.72 -19.00
C VAL A 418 -17.79 22.09 -19.24
N HIS A 419 -17.84 23.02 -18.28
CA HIS A 419 -17.11 24.29 -18.40
C HIS A 419 -15.57 24.11 -18.43
N THR A 420 -15.04 22.96 -18.03
CA THR A 420 -13.61 22.61 -18.17
C THR A 420 -13.24 22.03 -19.54
N GLU A 421 -14.19 21.85 -20.47
CA GLU A 421 -13.90 21.45 -21.85
C GLU A 421 -12.95 22.43 -22.55
N ALA A 422 -13.07 23.72 -22.22
CA ALA A 422 -12.19 24.78 -22.70
C ALA A 422 -10.73 24.62 -22.25
N GLN A 423 -10.46 23.86 -21.18
CA GLN A 423 -9.13 23.63 -20.60
C GLN A 423 -8.42 22.39 -21.19
N LEU A 424 -9.09 21.62 -22.05
CA LEU A 424 -8.45 20.51 -22.75
C LEU A 424 -7.40 21.03 -23.73
N ASN A 425 -6.21 20.42 -23.71
CA ASN A 425 -5.18 20.72 -24.70
C ASN A 425 -5.58 20.16 -26.09
N ASN A 426 -4.83 20.50 -27.14
CA ASN A 426 -5.20 20.14 -28.51
C ASN A 426 -5.31 18.62 -28.74
N GLU A 427 -4.43 17.82 -28.14
CA GLU A 427 -4.46 16.36 -28.26
C GLU A 427 -5.65 15.75 -27.50
N GLN A 428 -5.88 16.18 -26.26
CA GLN A 428 -7.02 15.76 -25.44
C GLN A 428 -8.34 16.13 -26.11
N ARG A 429 -8.42 17.32 -26.71
CA ARG A 429 -9.60 17.81 -27.42
C ARG A 429 -9.86 17.02 -28.70
N ALA A 430 -8.82 16.62 -29.43
CA ALA A 430 -8.97 15.74 -30.59
C ALA A 430 -9.57 14.38 -30.17
N ILE A 431 -9.06 13.77 -29.09
CA ILE A 431 -9.58 12.51 -28.53
C ILE A 431 -11.02 12.67 -28.05
N TYR A 432 -11.31 13.75 -27.30
CA TYR A 432 -12.64 14.08 -26.81
C TYR A 432 -13.66 14.17 -27.95
N ASN A 433 -13.36 14.96 -28.98
CA ASN A 433 -14.23 15.15 -30.14
C ASN A 433 -14.49 13.84 -30.88
N GLN A 434 -13.46 13.00 -31.03
CA GLN A 434 -13.60 11.71 -31.68
C GLN A 434 -14.53 10.76 -30.90
N ILE A 435 -14.39 10.70 -29.57
CA ILE A 435 -15.20 9.83 -28.72
C ILE A 435 -16.65 10.33 -28.65
N ILE A 436 -16.87 11.61 -28.39
CA ILE A 436 -18.22 12.20 -28.33
C ILE A 436 -18.92 12.12 -29.69
N GLY A 437 -18.20 12.38 -30.79
CA GLY A 437 -18.73 12.19 -32.15
C GLY A 437 -19.22 10.77 -32.40
N THR A 438 -18.45 9.78 -31.94
CA THR A 438 -18.83 8.35 -32.06
C THR A 438 -20.01 7.99 -31.15
N VAL A 439 -20.07 8.52 -29.92
CA VAL A 439 -21.23 8.33 -29.02
C VAL A 439 -22.51 8.90 -29.62
N ASN A 440 -22.41 10.00 -30.38
CA ASN A 440 -23.54 10.64 -31.05
C ASN A 440 -23.96 9.96 -32.36
N GLN A 441 -23.13 9.06 -32.90
CA GLN A 441 -23.36 8.35 -34.17
C GLN A 441 -23.13 6.84 -34.00
N PRO A 442 -24.01 6.13 -33.25
CA PRO A 442 -23.78 4.74 -32.85
C PRO A 442 -23.77 3.70 -33.99
N GLU A 443 -24.20 4.10 -35.20
CA GLU A 443 -24.32 3.23 -36.37
C GLU A 443 -23.06 3.18 -37.25
N GLN A 444 -22.06 4.04 -37.04
CA GLN A 444 -20.83 4.08 -37.86
C GLN A 444 -19.55 4.15 -37.00
N GLY A 445 -18.53 3.38 -37.37
CA GLY A 445 -17.16 3.53 -36.84
C GLY A 445 -16.71 2.56 -35.73
N LYS A 446 -15.48 2.76 -35.24
CA LYS A 446 -14.84 1.99 -34.17
C LYS A 446 -15.54 2.25 -32.83
N LYS A 447 -16.04 1.20 -32.18
CA LYS A 447 -16.78 1.28 -30.90
C LYS A 447 -15.91 1.10 -29.64
N LYS A 448 -14.59 1.04 -29.81
CA LYS A 448 -13.63 0.83 -28.71
C LYS A 448 -12.47 1.80 -28.87
N PHE A 449 -12.23 2.56 -27.81
CA PHE A 449 -11.13 3.50 -27.71
C PHE A 449 -10.23 3.09 -26.56
N PHE A 450 -8.92 3.12 -26.79
CA PHE A 450 -7.93 2.96 -25.74
C PHE A 450 -7.15 4.26 -25.63
N ILE A 451 -7.26 4.92 -24.47
CA ILE A 451 -6.58 6.17 -24.20
C ILE A 451 -5.33 5.83 -23.40
N ASP A 452 -4.18 5.89 -24.05
CA ASP A 452 -2.89 5.72 -23.38
C ASP A 452 -2.21 7.07 -23.20
N GLY A 453 -1.41 7.17 -22.14
CA GLY A 453 -0.58 8.33 -21.89
C GLY A 453 0.19 8.19 -20.58
N PRO A 454 1.38 8.79 -20.46
CA PRO A 454 2.16 8.80 -19.23
C PRO A 454 1.41 9.41 -18.02
N GLY A 455 1.89 9.16 -16.80
CA GLY A 455 1.35 9.83 -15.60
C GLY A 455 1.40 11.35 -15.70
N GLY A 456 0.36 12.05 -15.23
CA GLY A 456 0.31 13.53 -15.22
C GLY A 456 -0.13 14.19 -16.53
N THR A 457 -0.50 13.43 -17.56
CA THR A 457 -1.02 13.93 -18.85
C THR A 457 -2.49 14.33 -18.85
N GLY A 458 -3.15 14.33 -17.69
CA GLY A 458 -4.54 14.75 -17.57
C GLY A 458 -5.58 13.73 -18.06
N LYS A 459 -5.23 12.44 -18.22
CA LYS A 459 -6.19 11.38 -18.63
C LYS A 459 -7.46 11.34 -17.79
N SER A 460 -7.34 11.47 -16.46
CA SER A 460 -8.50 11.50 -15.57
C SER A 460 -9.40 12.72 -15.84
N THR A 461 -8.81 13.87 -16.17
CA THR A 461 -9.55 15.08 -16.54
C THR A 461 -10.31 14.89 -17.85
N LEU A 462 -9.68 14.25 -18.84
CA LEU A 462 -10.32 13.89 -20.11
C LEU A 462 -11.49 12.91 -19.90
N HIS A 463 -11.29 11.85 -19.09
CA HIS A 463 -12.34 10.89 -18.76
C HIS A 463 -13.53 11.56 -18.05
N ARG A 464 -13.30 12.48 -17.11
CA ARG A 464 -14.38 13.22 -16.44
C ARG A 464 -15.21 14.05 -17.42
N ASN A 465 -14.56 14.76 -18.34
CA ASN A 465 -15.26 15.59 -19.33
C ASN A 465 -16.14 14.73 -20.24
N ILE A 466 -15.62 13.60 -20.75
CA ILE A 466 -16.39 12.65 -21.57
C ILE A 466 -17.60 12.14 -20.79
N LEU A 467 -17.37 11.65 -19.56
CA LEU A 467 -18.42 11.08 -18.73
C LEU A 467 -19.51 12.10 -18.39
N ALA A 468 -19.12 13.34 -18.07
CA ALA A 468 -20.05 14.40 -17.75
C ALA A 468 -20.89 14.81 -18.96
N LYS A 469 -20.26 14.98 -20.13
CA LYS A 469 -20.95 15.32 -21.38
C LYS A 469 -22.01 14.30 -21.76
N VAL A 470 -21.67 13.01 -21.70
CA VAL A 470 -22.60 11.92 -22.06
C VAL A 470 -23.78 11.86 -21.08
N ARG A 471 -23.52 12.03 -19.77
CA ARG A 471 -24.59 12.02 -18.75
C ARG A 471 -25.51 13.23 -18.84
N LEU A 472 -24.98 14.43 -19.12
CA LEU A 472 -25.79 15.64 -19.31
C LEU A 472 -26.69 15.56 -20.55
N GLU A 473 -26.27 14.82 -21.57
CA GLU A 473 -27.11 14.49 -22.72
C GLU A 473 -28.14 13.39 -22.42
N SER A 474 -28.37 13.08 -21.14
CA SER A 474 -29.29 12.04 -20.66
C SER A 474 -28.99 10.63 -21.20
N LYS A 475 -27.74 10.38 -21.64
CA LYS A 475 -27.29 9.05 -22.07
C LYS A 475 -26.65 8.30 -20.90
N ILE A 476 -26.70 6.97 -20.98
CA ILE A 476 -26.12 6.10 -19.94
C ILE A 476 -24.61 6.04 -20.13
N ALA A 477 -23.87 6.51 -19.13
CA ALA A 477 -22.42 6.39 -19.07
C ALA A 477 -21.97 5.77 -17.75
N ILE A 478 -21.40 4.57 -17.84
CA ILE A 478 -20.92 3.79 -16.70
C ILE A 478 -19.40 3.88 -16.67
N ASP A 479 -18.85 4.35 -15.56
CA ASP A 479 -17.41 4.37 -15.34
C ASP A 479 -17.01 3.29 -14.33
N VAL A 480 -16.02 2.49 -14.72
CA VAL A 480 -15.53 1.34 -13.95
C VAL A 480 -14.03 1.43 -13.77
N ALA A 481 -13.59 1.29 -12.52
CA ALA A 481 -12.17 1.30 -12.18
C ALA A 481 -11.69 -0.09 -11.73
N SER A 482 -10.41 -0.38 -11.94
CA SER A 482 -9.80 -1.65 -11.50
C SER A 482 -9.61 -1.73 -9.98
N SER A 483 -9.57 -0.60 -9.26
CA SER A 483 -9.38 -0.53 -7.80
C SER A 483 -10.28 0.52 -7.14
N GLY A 484 -10.53 0.35 -5.83
CA GLY A 484 -11.36 1.28 -5.05
C GLY A 484 -10.81 2.71 -5.02
N ILE A 485 -9.49 2.87 -4.90
CA ILE A 485 -8.84 4.19 -4.94
C ILE A 485 -9.02 4.83 -6.32
N ALA A 486 -8.89 4.05 -7.40
CA ALA A 486 -9.10 4.56 -8.75
C ALA A 486 -10.56 4.96 -9.00
N SER A 487 -11.55 4.30 -8.39
CA SER A 487 -12.96 4.72 -8.50
C SER A 487 -13.25 6.07 -7.84
N PHE A 488 -12.46 6.53 -6.86
CA PHE A 488 -12.65 7.86 -6.28
C PHE A 488 -12.22 9.02 -7.20
N LEU A 489 -11.45 8.74 -8.25
CA LEU A 489 -10.91 9.78 -9.15
C LEU A 489 -11.94 10.32 -10.17
N LEU A 490 -13.04 9.59 -10.36
CA LEU A 490 -14.08 9.85 -11.36
C LEU A 490 -15.45 9.88 -10.65
N MET A 491 -16.31 10.83 -11.02
CA MET A 491 -17.55 11.09 -10.26
C MET A 491 -18.59 9.99 -10.50
N GLY A 492 -19.05 9.37 -9.42
CA GLY A 492 -20.07 8.30 -9.46
C GLY A 492 -19.54 6.93 -9.91
N SER A 493 -18.22 6.74 -9.92
CA SER A 493 -17.60 5.50 -10.37
C SER A 493 -17.55 4.43 -9.28
N ARG A 494 -17.57 3.18 -9.69
CA ARG A 494 -17.44 2.00 -8.83
C ARG A 494 -16.35 1.09 -9.38
N THR A 495 -15.92 0.11 -8.60
CA THR A 495 -14.97 -0.89 -9.12
C THR A 495 -15.64 -1.76 -10.18
N ALA A 496 -14.86 -2.28 -11.14
CA ALA A 496 -15.37 -3.19 -12.17
C ALA A 496 -16.08 -4.41 -11.54
N HIS A 497 -15.51 -4.93 -10.44
CA HIS A 497 -16.07 -6.02 -9.64
C HIS A 497 -17.45 -5.67 -9.05
N SER A 498 -17.59 -4.51 -8.43
CA SER A 498 -18.87 -4.06 -7.85
C SER A 498 -19.92 -3.74 -8.92
N THR A 499 -19.49 -3.14 -10.04
CA THR A 499 -20.40 -2.61 -11.07
C THR A 499 -20.97 -3.69 -11.96
N SER A 500 -20.13 -4.66 -12.38
CA SER A 500 -20.55 -5.70 -13.33
C SER A 500 -20.79 -7.04 -12.63
N THR A 501 -20.85 -7.04 -11.30
CA THR A 501 -20.99 -8.24 -10.46
C THR A 501 -20.05 -9.36 -10.92
N ILE A 502 -18.82 -9.00 -11.30
CA ILE A 502 -17.86 -9.93 -11.88
C ILE A 502 -17.54 -10.94 -10.80
N PRO A 503 -17.92 -12.22 -10.97
CA PRO A 503 -17.64 -13.23 -9.97
C PRO A 503 -16.12 -13.34 -9.87
N LEU A 504 -15.59 -13.02 -8.69
CA LEU A 504 -14.23 -13.37 -8.36
C LEU A 504 -14.18 -14.89 -8.36
N LYS A 505 -13.59 -15.48 -9.40
CA LYS A 505 -13.17 -16.89 -9.38
C LYS A 505 -11.98 -16.96 -8.43
N LEU A 506 -12.30 -16.92 -7.15
CA LEU A 506 -11.36 -17.11 -6.06
C LEU A 506 -10.86 -18.54 -6.18
N ASN A 507 -9.64 -18.67 -6.65
CA ASN A 507 -8.89 -19.91 -6.53
C ASN A 507 -7.95 -19.81 -5.33
N GLU A 508 -7.29 -20.91 -5.03
CA GLU A 508 -6.27 -21.02 -3.99
C GLU A 508 -5.08 -20.03 -4.12
N PHE A 509 -5.02 -19.24 -5.19
CA PHE A 509 -3.99 -18.22 -5.46
C PHE A 509 -4.53 -16.78 -5.40
N SER A 510 -5.81 -16.58 -5.10
CA SER A 510 -6.41 -15.24 -4.99
C SER A 510 -6.16 -14.67 -3.60
N THR A 511 -5.36 -13.59 -3.49
CA THR A 511 -5.04 -12.89 -2.24
C THR A 511 -6.17 -12.01 -1.72
#